data_AF-A0A366XL91-F1
#
_entry.id   AF-A0A366XL91-F1
#
_cell.length_a   1.000
_cell.length_b   1.000
_cell.length_c   1.000
_cell.angle_alpha   90.00
_cell.angle_beta   90.00
_cell.angle_gamma   90.00
#
_symmetry.space_group_name_H-M   'P 1'
#
loop_
_entity.id
_entity.type
_entity.pdbx_description
1 polymer ?
#
loop_
_entity_poly.entity_id
_entity_poly.type
_entity_poly.pdbx_seq_one_letter_code
_entity_poly.pdbx_strand_id
1 'polypeptide(L)'
;MTESQKKWLKRWEEKRSKGFIHYIMIQTLMIGGGLFTGKLIGVALFTNQSQWGEFFSSIPITVAMIVLVCIPLNSLVWFVSDKRYQSLTNQKNNT
;
A
#
# COMPACT_ATOMS: atom_id res chain seq x y z
N MET A 1 -14.57 -21.10 12.59
CA MET A 1 -14.04 -20.07 11.67
C MET A 1 -15.11 -19.70 10.64
N THR A 2 -15.36 -18.40 10.43
CA THR A 2 -16.37 -17.92 9.46
C THR A 2 -15.87 -17.98 8.01
N GLU A 3 -16.77 -18.00 7.04
CA GLU A 3 -16.42 -18.01 5.60
C GLU A 3 -15.60 -16.77 5.19
N SER A 4 -15.88 -15.61 5.80
CA SER A 4 -15.11 -14.39 5.57
C SER A 4 -13.67 -14.50 6.09
N GLN A 5 -13.45 -15.14 7.24
CA GLN A 5 -12.12 -15.40 7.79
C GLN A 5 -11.33 -16.36 6.91
N LYS A 6 -11.94 -17.43 6.40
CA LYS A 6 -11.29 -18.37 5.46
C LYS A 6 -10.87 -17.67 4.17
N LYS A 7 -11.76 -16.88 3.55
CA LYS A 7 -11.46 -16.10 2.34
C LYS A 7 -10.37 -15.05 2.58
N TRP A 8 -10.36 -14.41 3.75
CA TRP A 8 -9.30 -13.48 4.11
C TRP A 8 -7.95 -14.19 4.28
N LEU A 9 -7.92 -15.33 4.99
CA LEU A 9 -6.71 -16.09 5.26
C LEU A 9 -6.04 -16.56 3.97
N LYS A 10 -6.82 -17.14 3.03
CA LYS A 10 -6.31 -17.55 1.71
C LYS A 10 -5.67 -16.39 0.95
N ARG A 11 -6.35 -15.23 0.89
CA ARG A 11 -5.81 -14.03 0.23
C ARG A 11 -4.57 -13.48 0.92
N TRP A 12 -4.52 -13.55 2.25
CA TRP A 12 -3.35 -13.11 3.01
C TRP A 12 -2.16 -14.05 2.80
N GLU A 13 -2.39 -15.35 2.76
CA GLU A 13 -1.36 -16.37 2.49
C GLU A 13 -0.72 -16.19 1.12
N GLU A 14 -1.54 -15.96 0.07
CA GLU A 14 -1.05 -15.64 -1.28
C GLU A 14 -0.17 -14.37 -1.30
N LYS A 15 -0.56 -13.32 -0.55
CA LYS A 15 0.23 -12.10 -0.41
C LYS A 15 1.51 -12.33 0.41
N ARG A 16 1.41 -13.12 1.49
CA ARG A 16 2.51 -13.44 2.39
C ARG A 16 3.60 -14.24 1.68
N SER A 17 3.21 -15.18 0.81
CA SER A 17 4.12 -16.02 0.02
C SER A 17 5.07 -15.20 -0.85
N LYS A 18 4.63 -14.04 -1.35
CA LYS A 18 5.48 -13.12 -2.14
C LYS A 18 6.48 -12.34 -1.30
N GLY A 19 6.34 -12.36 0.03
CA GLY A 19 7.27 -11.76 0.97
C GLY A 19 6.97 -10.30 1.34
N PHE A 20 7.60 -9.88 2.44
CA PHE A 20 7.42 -8.56 3.06
C PHE A 20 7.81 -7.41 2.13
N ILE A 21 8.98 -7.50 1.50
CA ILE A 21 9.50 -6.46 0.62
C ILE A 21 8.58 -6.28 -0.59
N HIS A 22 8.16 -7.39 -1.22
CA HIS A 22 7.24 -7.34 -2.35
C HIS A 22 5.90 -6.68 -1.98
N TYR A 23 5.36 -7.01 -0.80
CA TYR A 23 4.13 -6.38 -0.31
C TYR A 23 4.29 -4.88 -0.11
N ILE A 24 5.36 -4.44 0.55
CA ILE A 24 5.62 -3.02 0.77
C ILE A 24 5.79 -2.29 -0.56
N MET A 25 6.53 -2.87 -1.50
CA MET A 25 6.74 -2.27 -2.82
C MET A 25 5.43 -2.09 -3.58
N ILE A 26 4.61 -3.14 -3.69
CA ILE A 26 3.35 -3.09 -4.42
C ILE A 26 2.34 -2.14 -3.75
N GLN A 27 2.21 -2.19 -2.42
CA GLN A 27 1.36 -1.25 -1.68
C GLN A 27 1.80 0.20 -1.88
N THR A 28 3.09 0.46 -1.75
CA THR A 28 3.66 1.81 -1.93
C THR A 28 3.47 2.29 -3.37
N LEU A 29 3.61 1.42 -4.36
CA LEU A 29 3.38 1.76 -5.77
C LEU A 29 1.90 2.03 -6.06
N MET A 30 0.97 1.27 -5.48
CA MET A 30 -0.46 1.54 -5.62
C MET A 30 -0.86 2.88 -4.99
N ILE A 31 -0.43 3.13 -3.75
CA ILE A 31 -0.72 4.39 -3.05
C ILE A 31 -0.06 5.57 -3.77
N GLY A 32 1.23 5.44 -4.10
CA GLY A 32 1.98 6.46 -4.82
C GLY A 32 1.40 6.74 -6.20
N GLY A 33 1.05 5.72 -6.96
CA GLY A 33 0.39 5.85 -8.26
C GLY A 33 -0.96 6.56 -8.16
N GLY A 34 -1.76 6.24 -7.14
CA GLY A 34 -3.02 6.94 -6.87
C GLY A 34 -2.82 8.43 -6.56
N LEU A 35 -1.87 8.75 -5.69
CA LEU A 35 -1.53 10.15 -5.35
C LEU A 35 -1.01 10.92 -6.56
N PHE A 36 -0.13 10.31 -7.36
CA PHE A 36 0.40 10.92 -8.58
C PHE A 36 -0.69 11.18 -9.61
N THR A 37 -1.56 10.20 -9.84
CA THR A 37 -2.67 10.33 -10.78
C THR A 37 -3.64 11.42 -10.34
N GLY A 38 -3.98 11.47 -9.05
CA GLY A 38 -4.83 12.52 -8.50
C GLY A 38 -4.23 13.92 -8.67
N LYS A 39 -2.93 14.07 -8.37
CA LYS A 39 -2.23 15.36 -8.54
C LYS A 39 -2.16 15.75 -10.03
N LEU A 40 -1.89 14.80 -10.92
CA LEU A 40 -1.85 15.02 -12.37
C LEU A 40 -3.20 15.44 -12.92
N ILE A 41 -4.30 14.79 -12.52
CA ILE A 41 -5.66 15.19 -12.90
C ILE A 41 -5.96 16.62 -12.39
N GLY A 42 -5.56 16.94 -11.16
CA GLY A 42 -5.71 18.29 -10.61
C GLY A 42 -5.02 19.36 -11.46
N VAL A 43 -3.76 19.11 -11.83
CA VAL A 43 -2.99 20.01 -12.72
C VAL A 43 -3.56 20.02 -14.15
N ALA A 44 -4.13 18.92 -14.63
CA ALA A 44 -4.72 18.89 -15.97
C ALA A 44 -6.02 19.71 -16.05
N LEU A 45 -6.82 19.74 -14.98
CA LEU A 45 -8.16 20.33 -14.98
C LEU A 45 -8.20 21.79 -14.52
N PHE A 46 -7.27 22.23 -13.67
CA PHE A 46 -7.42 23.50 -12.93
C PHE A 46 -6.32 24.54 -13.19
N THR A 47 -5.46 24.36 -14.19
CA THR A 47 -4.15 25.03 -14.23
C THR A 47 -3.70 25.50 -15.62
N ASN A 48 -3.01 26.65 -15.66
CA ASN A 48 -2.32 27.19 -16.85
C ASN A 48 -0.89 26.65 -17.01
N GLN A 49 -0.34 26.76 -18.22
CA GLN A 49 0.95 26.17 -18.66
C GLN A 49 2.15 26.38 -17.72
N SER A 50 2.18 27.44 -16.90
CA SER A 50 3.27 27.74 -15.97
C SER A 50 3.40 26.75 -14.80
N GLN A 51 2.31 26.16 -14.31
CA GLN A 51 2.37 25.27 -13.13
C GLN A 51 2.74 23.82 -13.48
N TRP A 52 2.82 23.46 -14.77
CA TRP A 52 3.40 22.18 -15.18
C TRP A 52 4.88 22.10 -14.78
N GLY A 53 5.62 23.21 -14.89
CA GLY A 53 7.00 23.30 -14.43
C GLY A 53 7.16 23.04 -12.93
N GLU A 54 6.29 23.66 -12.12
CA GLU A 54 6.23 23.44 -10.66
C GLU A 54 5.82 22.00 -10.30
N PHE A 55 4.89 21.42 -11.07
CA PHE A 55 4.51 20.03 -10.89
C PHE A 55 5.72 19.10 -11.07
N PHE A 56 6.44 19.22 -12.21
CA PHE A 56 7.59 18.36 -12.50
C PHE A 56 8.75 18.59 -11.52
N SER A 57 9.02 19.83 -11.10
CA SER A 57 10.08 20.12 -10.12
C SER A 57 9.76 19.58 -8.72
N SER A 58 8.47 19.45 -8.37
CA SER A 58 8.04 18.89 -7.08
C SER A 58 7.99 17.37 -7.02
N ILE A 59 8.17 16.67 -8.15
CA ILE A 59 8.12 15.19 -8.22
C ILE A 59 9.10 14.52 -7.25
N PRO A 60 10.40 14.88 -7.21
CA PRO A 60 11.37 14.21 -6.34
C PRO A 60 10.98 14.27 -4.86
N ILE A 61 10.56 15.45 -4.38
CA ILE A 61 10.11 15.66 -3.00
C ILE A 61 8.82 14.87 -2.74
N THR A 62 7.90 14.86 -3.70
CA THR A 62 6.64 14.09 -3.59
C THR A 62 6.93 12.59 -3.45
N VAL A 63 7.83 12.04 -4.28
CA VAL A 63 8.26 10.63 -4.19
C VAL A 63 8.93 10.36 -2.85
N ALA A 64 9.84 11.22 -2.40
CA ALA A 64 10.53 11.05 -1.11
C ALA A 64 9.53 10.99 0.05
N MET A 65 8.53 11.88 0.06
CA MET A 65 7.47 11.89 1.07
C MET A 65 6.60 10.63 1.01
N ILE A 66 6.24 10.15 -0.19
CA ILE A 66 5.49 8.90 -0.37
C ILE A 66 6.28 7.74 0.21
N VAL A 67 7.57 7.63 -0.10
CA VAL A 67 8.43 6.55 0.41
C VAL A 67 8.55 6.63 1.93
N LEU A 68 8.85 7.82 2.48
CA LEU A 68 9.01 8.04 3.92
C LEU A 68 7.76 7.69 4.73
N VAL A 69 6.56 7.95 4.19
CA VAL A 69 5.31 7.71 4.90
C VAL A 69 4.75 6.31 4.63
N CYS A 70 4.76 5.87 3.37
CA CYS A 70 4.12 4.61 2.98
C CYS A 70 4.91 3.39 3.44
N ILE A 71 6.25 3.43 3.46
CA ILE A 71 7.03 2.27 3.90
C ILE A 71 6.75 1.92 5.38
N PRO A 72 6.85 2.86 6.34
CA PRO A 72 6.51 2.56 7.73
C PRO A 72 5.06 2.13 7.93
N LEU A 73 4.11 2.80 7.28
CA LEU A 73 2.70 2.43 7.39
C LEU A 73 2.41 1.03 6.83
N ASN A 74 2.93 0.72 5.64
CA ASN A 74 2.75 -0.60 5.02
C ASN A 74 3.43 -1.70 5.85
N SER A 75 4.57 -1.40 6.47
CA SER A 75 5.25 -2.29 7.42
C SER A 75 4.37 -2.59 8.64
N LEU A 76 3.79 -1.57 9.28
CA LEU A 76 2.86 -1.75 10.41
C LEU A 76 1.65 -2.60 10.03
N VAL A 77 1.04 -2.32 8.87
CA VAL A 77 -0.11 -3.09 8.36
C VAL A 77 0.28 -4.55 8.13
N TRP A 78 1.47 -4.81 7.60
CA TRP A 78 1.98 -6.17 7.45
C TRP A 78 2.08 -6.88 8.79
N PHE A 79 2.71 -6.28 9.80
CA PHE A 79 2.86 -6.91 11.12
C PHE A 79 1.52 -7.20 11.81
N VAL A 80 0.57 -6.26 11.74
CA VAL A 80 -0.79 -6.46 12.30
C VAL A 80 -1.49 -7.62 11.58
N SER A 81 -1.39 -7.66 10.25
CA SER A 81 -1.99 -8.73 9.44
C SER A 81 -1.30 -10.08 9.69
N ASP A 82 0.01 -10.08 9.94
CA ASP A 82 0.75 -11.29 10.27
C ASP A 82 0.35 -11.87 11.63
N LYS A 83 0.22 -11.00 12.65
CA LYS A 83 -0.32 -11.40 13.96
C LYS A 83 -1.73 -11.98 13.85
N ARG A 84 -2.59 -11.34 13.05
CA ARG A 84 -3.94 -11.85 12.78
C ARG A 84 -3.91 -13.21 12.08
N TYR A 85 -3.01 -13.40 11.12
CA TYR A 85 -2.83 -14.68 10.44
C TYR A 85 -2.42 -15.79 11.41
N GLN A 86 -1.41 -15.55 12.24
CA GLN A 86 -0.96 -16.53 13.24
C GLN A 86 -2.08 -16.90 14.23
N SER A 87 -2.83 -15.89 14.71
CA SER A 87 -3.97 -16.12 15.61
C SER A 87 -5.06 -16.99 14.97
N LEU A 88 -5.44 -16.72 13.72
CA LEU A 88 -6.46 -17.49 13.01
C LEU A 88 -5.99 -18.91 12.68
N THR A 89 -4.71 -19.09 12.34
CA THR A 89 -4.13 -20.41 12.08
C THR A 89 -4.05 -21.25 13.36
N ASN A 90 -3.69 -20.64 14.50
CA ASN A 90 -3.69 -21.34 15.78
C ASN A 90 -5.10 -21.76 16.21
N GLN A 91 -6.11 -20.90 15.99
CA GLN A 91 -7.51 -21.27 16.24
C GLN A 91 -7.96 -22.46 15.37
N LYS A 92 -7.52 -22.52 14.11
CA LYS A 92 -7.81 -23.64 13.22
C LYS A 92 -7.15 -24.95 13.68
N ASN A 93 -5.93 -24.90 14.19
CA ASN A 93 -5.19 -26.10 14.62
C ASN A 93 -5.62 -26.64 15.99
N ASN A 94 -6.21 -25.79 16.84
CA ASN A 94 -6.75 -26.16 18.16
C ASN A 94 -8.23 -26.60 18.11
N THR A 95 -8.85 -26.62 16.94
CA THR A 95 -10.22 -27.14 16.72
C THR A 95 -10.13 -28.43 15.91
#